data_AF-A0A4Q4BR80-F1
#
_entry.id   AF-A0A4Q4BR80-F1
#
_cell.length_a   1.000
_cell.length_b   1.000
_cell.length_c   1.000
_cell.angle_alpha   90.00
_cell.angle_beta   90.00
_cell.angle_gamma   90.00
#
_symmetry.space_group_name_H-M   'P 1'
#
loop_
_entity.id
_entity.type
_entity.pdbx_description
1 polymer ?
#
loop_
_entity_poly.entity_id
_entity_poly.type
_entity_poly.pdbx_seq_one_letter_code
_entity_poly.pdbx_strand_id
1 'polypeptide(L)'
;RHKKSDAAATGLAKDFKVIDYPKPDGKLSFDRLTNVAFSFTNHDENQPAHLVLKDPSIPIAVNLPKYAEPAQRYCPAGVYEVLGEGQDATFRINFQNCVHCKTCDIKDPSQNIVWTTPMGGGGPNYPNM
;
A
#
# COMPACT_ATOMS: atom_id res chain seq x y z
N ARG A 1 -23.02 13.34 -11.37
CA ARG A 1 -22.45 11.99 -11.60
C ARG A 1 -20.94 12.12 -11.72
N HIS A 2 -20.17 11.30 -11.01
CA HIS A 2 -18.70 11.27 -11.17
C HIS A 2 -18.33 10.65 -12.53
N LYS A 3 -17.26 11.15 -13.17
CA LYS A 3 -16.87 10.79 -14.55
C LYS A 3 -15.67 9.83 -14.64
N LYS A 4 -15.00 9.57 -13.51
CA LYS A 4 -13.80 8.75 -13.41
C LYS A 4 -13.89 7.89 -12.15
N SER A 5 -13.26 6.72 -12.15
CA SER A 5 -12.98 5.97 -10.92
C SER A 5 -11.91 6.68 -10.10
N ASP A 6 -11.78 6.32 -8.82
CA ASP A 6 -10.73 6.87 -7.96
C ASP A 6 -9.33 6.52 -8.46
N ALA A 7 -9.11 5.31 -8.98
CA ALA A 7 -7.88 4.92 -9.67
C ALA A 7 -7.55 5.86 -10.84
N ALA A 8 -8.53 6.12 -11.72
CA ALA A 8 -8.37 6.98 -12.89
C ALA A 8 -8.26 8.48 -12.55
N ALA A 9 -8.52 8.86 -11.30
CA ALA A 9 -8.32 10.21 -10.81
C ALA A 9 -6.88 10.48 -10.34
N THR A 10 -6.01 9.46 -10.27
CA THR A 10 -4.58 9.63 -9.97
C THR A 10 -3.85 10.20 -11.19
N GLY A 11 -3.25 11.38 -11.06
CA GLY A 11 -2.46 12.00 -12.13
C GLY A 11 -0.99 11.55 -12.12
N LEU A 12 -0.26 11.85 -13.20
CA LEU A 12 1.15 11.47 -13.34
C LEU A 12 2.01 12.25 -12.36
N ALA A 13 3.00 11.60 -11.75
CA ALA A 13 3.85 12.21 -10.72
C ALA A 13 4.54 13.50 -11.21
N LYS A 14 4.96 13.54 -12.48
CA LYS A 14 5.60 14.71 -13.10
C LYS A 14 4.73 15.98 -13.14
N ASP A 15 3.40 15.82 -13.01
CA ASP A 15 2.45 16.95 -13.09
C ASP A 15 2.20 17.59 -11.71
N PHE A 16 2.79 17.05 -10.64
CA PHE A 16 2.59 17.52 -9.25
C PHE A 16 3.91 17.80 -8.54
N LYS A 17 3.87 18.75 -7.61
CA LYS A 17 4.98 18.98 -6.68
C LYS A 17 4.98 17.91 -5.60
N VAL A 18 6.16 17.43 -5.24
CA VAL A 18 6.34 16.53 -4.09
C VAL A 18 5.92 17.27 -2.82
N ILE A 19 5.15 16.60 -1.97
CA ILE A 19 4.75 17.11 -0.66
C ILE A 19 5.82 16.68 0.34
N ASP A 20 6.43 17.65 1.03
CA ASP A 20 7.37 17.41 2.12
C ASP A 20 6.60 17.33 3.44
N TYR A 21 6.39 16.11 3.93
CA TYR A 21 5.72 15.87 5.21
C TYR A 21 6.73 15.96 6.36
N PRO A 22 6.41 16.67 7.46
CA PRO A 22 7.29 16.73 8.61
C PRO A 22 7.50 15.34 9.21
N LYS A 23 8.69 15.11 9.77
CA LYS A 23 8.98 13.88 10.52
C LYS A 23 8.05 13.78 11.74
N PRO A 24 7.60 12.57 12.11
CA PRO A 24 6.79 12.38 13.30
C PRO A 24 7.57 12.77 14.57
N ASP A 25 6.87 13.37 15.53
CA ASP A 25 7.41 13.87 16.80
C ASP A 25 7.35 12.83 17.95
N GLY A 26 6.69 11.70 17.74
CA GLY A 26 6.50 10.63 18.72
C GLY A 26 5.56 11.01 19.88
N LYS A 27 4.81 12.11 19.77
CA LYS A 27 3.87 12.59 20.80
C LYS A 27 2.47 12.78 20.24
N LEU A 28 2.35 13.59 19.19
CA LEU A 28 1.10 13.85 18.47
C LEU A 28 1.07 13.17 17.11
N SER A 29 2.24 12.89 16.56
CA SER A 29 2.44 12.26 15.26
C SER A 29 3.43 11.12 15.38
N PHE A 30 3.11 10.01 14.74
CA PHE A 30 3.85 8.76 14.85
C PHE A 30 4.19 8.23 13.46
N ASP A 31 5.25 7.45 13.37
CA ASP A 31 5.54 6.73 12.14
C ASP A 31 4.48 5.64 11.89
N ARG A 32 4.44 5.17 10.65
CA ARG A 32 3.44 4.20 10.20
C ARG A 32 3.55 2.86 10.92
N LEU A 33 4.76 2.38 11.24
CA LEU A 33 4.95 1.06 11.85
C LEU A 33 4.48 1.06 13.31
N THR A 34 4.77 2.13 14.05
CA THR A 34 4.21 2.34 15.40
C THR A 34 2.67 2.28 15.38
N ASN A 35 2.02 2.94 14.41
CA ASN A 35 0.56 2.87 14.27
C ASN A 35 0.05 1.47 13.89
N VAL A 36 0.76 0.75 13.02
CA VAL A 36 0.39 -0.63 12.66
C VAL A 36 0.42 -1.54 13.88
N ALA A 37 1.40 -1.39 14.78
CA ALA A 37 1.46 -2.20 16.00
C ALA A 37 0.20 -2.03 16.87
N PHE A 38 -0.36 -0.81 16.97
CA PHE A 38 -1.60 -0.55 17.73
C PHE A 38 -2.86 -1.11 17.06
N SER A 39 -2.81 -1.50 15.79
CA SER A 39 -3.90 -2.23 15.15
C SER A 39 -3.97 -3.70 15.56
N PHE A 40 -2.92 -4.20 16.20
CA PHE A 40 -2.72 -5.62 16.51
C PHE A 40 -2.94 -6.53 15.28
N THR A 41 -2.73 -5.99 14.07
CA THR A 41 -2.88 -6.76 12.84
C THR A 41 -1.79 -7.79 12.72
N ASN A 42 -2.17 -9.02 12.38
CA ASN A 42 -1.21 -10.08 12.10
C ASN A 42 -1.79 -11.12 11.15
N HIS A 43 -0.91 -11.81 10.43
CA HIS A 43 -1.24 -12.93 9.56
C HIS A 43 -0.14 -13.99 9.71
N ASP A 44 -0.51 -15.28 9.69
CA ASP A 44 0.48 -16.36 9.57
C ASP A 44 1.36 -16.13 8.33
N GLU A 45 2.69 -16.16 8.51
CA GLU A 45 3.69 -15.98 7.46
C GLU A 45 3.67 -17.09 6.41
N ASN A 46 3.20 -18.28 6.79
CA ASN A 46 3.15 -19.45 5.92
C ASN A 46 1.91 -19.47 5.03
N GLN A 47 0.98 -18.52 5.22
CA GLN A 47 -0.18 -18.40 4.35
C GLN A 47 0.17 -17.64 3.06
N PRO A 48 -0.52 -17.91 1.93
CA PRO A 48 -0.32 -17.15 0.71
C PRO A 48 -0.71 -15.69 0.90
N ALA A 49 0.01 -14.78 0.26
CA ALA A 49 -0.33 -13.36 0.27
C ALA A 49 -1.73 -13.14 -0.35
N HIS A 50 -2.61 -12.50 0.41
CA HIS A 50 -3.97 -12.17 0.00
C HIS A 50 -4.06 -10.87 -0.85
N LEU A 51 -2.90 -10.36 -1.26
CA LEU A 51 -2.72 -9.18 -2.09
C LEU A 51 -2.00 -9.63 -3.36
N VAL A 52 -2.78 -9.90 -4.40
CA VAL A 52 -2.29 -10.52 -5.63
C VAL A 52 -2.09 -9.46 -6.70
N LEU A 53 -0.96 -9.51 -7.40
CA LEU A 53 -0.75 -8.71 -8.60
C LEU A 53 -1.25 -9.49 -9.82
N LYS A 54 -2.06 -8.85 -10.67
CA LYS A 54 -2.43 -9.43 -11.98
C LYS A 54 -1.20 -9.60 -12.86
N ASP A 55 -0.29 -8.63 -12.80
CA ASP A 55 1.02 -8.62 -13.45
C ASP A 55 2.10 -8.10 -12.47
N PRO A 56 3.06 -8.95 -12.05
CA PRO A 56 4.14 -8.55 -11.14
C PRO A 56 5.10 -7.50 -11.69
N SER A 57 5.13 -7.26 -13.00
CA SER A 57 6.03 -6.27 -13.62
C SER A 57 5.52 -4.83 -13.49
N ILE A 58 4.20 -4.64 -13.41
CA ILE A 58 3.54 -3.32 -13.44
C ILE A 58 4.04 -2.35 -12.35
N PRO A 59 4.24 -2.76 -11.08
CA PRO A 59 4.70 -1.84 -10.04
C PRO A 59 6.00 -1.12 -10.43
N ILE A 60 6.97 -1.85 -10.96
CA ILE A 60 8.28 -1.31 -11.34
C ILE A 60 8.26 -0.72 -12.76
N ALA A 61 7.67 -1.41 -13.73
CA ALA A 61 7.71 -1.00 -15.14
C ALA A 61 6.76 0.17 -15.48
N VAL A 62 5.69 0.35 -14.70
CA VAL A 62 4.62 1.32 -15.00
C VAL A 62 4.39 2.27 -13.83
N ASN A 63 4.07 1.75 -12.65
CA ASN A 63 3.59 2.59 -11.54
C ASN A 63 4.70 3.45 -10.94
N LEU A 64 5.89 2.89 -10.73
CA LEU A 64 7.06 3.62 -10.26
C LEU A 64 7.44 4.79 -11.19
N PRO A 65 7.69 4.62 -12.50
CA PRO A 65 8.08 5.73 -13.36
C PRO A 65 6.97 6.73 -13.64
N LYS A 66 5.69 6.32 -13.72
CA LYS A 66 4.58 7.23 -14.06
C LYS A 66 3.96 7.93 -12.87
N TYR A 67 3.83 7.23 -11.75
CA TYR A 67 3.05 7.64 -10.58
C TYR A 67 3.88 7.69 -9.29
N ALA A 68 5.19 7.45 -9.36
CA ALA A 68 6.08 7.32 -8.20
C ALA A 68 5.62 6.23 -7.22
N GLU A 69 5.11 5.11 -7.76
CA GLU A 69 4.57 3.94 -7.05
C GLU A 69 3.75 4.32 -5.80
N PRO A 70 2.50 4.79 -6.00
CA PRO A 70 1.72 5.42 -4.94
C PRO A 70 1.29 4.44 -3.84
N ALA A 71 1.41 3.12 -4.06
CA ALA A 71 1.11 2.13 -3.03
C ALA A 71 1.95 2.29 -1.77
N GLN A 72 3.18 2.81 -1.92
CA GLN A 72 4.06 3.13 -0.80
C GLN A 72 3.52 4.25 0.11
N ARG A 73 2.54 5.04 -0.37
CA ARG A 73 1.99 6.22 0.33
C ARG A 73 0.53 6.05 0.72
N TYR A 74 -0.33 5.60 -0.19
CA TYR A 74 -1.76 5.43 0.14
C TYR A 74 -2.02 4.24 1.06
N CYS A 75 -1.09 3.28 1.14
CA CYS A 75 -1.25 2.15 2.02
C CYS A 75 -1.07 2.62 3.47
N PRO A 76 -2.10 2.50 4.32
CA PRO A 76 -2.03 2.98 5.69
C PRO A 76 -1.12 2.11 6.58
N ALA A 77 -0.71 0.93 6.10
CA ALA A 77 -0.01 -0.06 6.90
C ALA A 77 1.39 -0.45 6.38
N GLY A 78 1.92 0.25 5.38
CA GLY A 78 3.28 -0.02 4.88
C GLY A 78 3.45 -1.41 4.31
N VAL A 79 2.41 -1.91 3.64
CA VAL A 79 2.44 -3.23 3.01
C VAL A 79 3.29 -3.25 1.75
N TYR A 80 3.37 -2.13 1.03
CA TYR A 80 4.07 -2.07 -0.25
C TYR A 80 5.32 -1.22 -0.15
N GLU A 81 6.44 -1.75 -0.63
CA GLU A 81 7.74 -1.09 -0.62
C GLU A 81 8.45 -1.35 -1.95
N VAL A 82 9.15 -0.34 -2.46
CA VAL A 82 10.13 -0.51 -3.53
C VAL A 82 11.50 -0.56 -2.88
N LEU A 83 12.21 -1.66 -3.08
CA LEU A 83 13.58 -1.86 -2.60
C LEU A 83 14.55 -1.65 -3.75
N GLY A 84 15.70 -1.02 -3.50
CA GLY A 84 16.68 -0.70 -4.53
C GLY A 84 16.29 0.48 -5.42
N GLU A 85 17.12 0.76 -6.42
CA GLU A 85 16.94 1.87 -7.36
C GLU A 85 17.23 1.44 -8.80
N GLY A 86 16.67 2.17 -9.77
CA GLY A 86 16.93 1.93 -11.19
C GLY A 86 16.55 0.51 -11.64
N GLN A 87 17.53 -0.23 -12.17
CA GLN A 87 17.34 -1.59 -12.67
C GLN A 87 17.23 -2.63 -11.54
N ASP A 88 17.75 -2.32 -10.35
CA ASP A 88 17.71 -3.22 -9.17
C ASP A 88 16.42 -3.03 -8.35
N ALA A 89 15.51 -2.15 -8.81
CA ALA A 89 14.27 -1.86 -8.13
C ALA A 89 13.34 -3.10 -8.12
N THR A 90 12.93 -3.53 -6.93
CA THR A 90 12.01 -4.66 -6.73
C THR A 90 10.82 -4.24 -5.87
N PHE A 91 9.64 -4.80 -6.16
CA PHE A 91 8.41 -4.51 -5.43
C PHE A 91 8.15 -5.59 -4.38
N ARG A 92 8.14 -5.20 -3.09
CA ARG A 92 7.93 -6.09 -1.95
C ARG A 92 6.52 -5.89 -1.37
N ILE A 93 5.86 -7.00 -1.05
CA ILE A 93 4.54 -7.02 -0.40
C ILE A 93 4.67 -7.67 0.99
N ASN A 94 4.62 -6.85 2.03
CA ASN A 94 4.63 -7.24 3.45
C ASN A 94 3.18 -7.48 3.93
N PHE A 95 2.52 -8.49 3.37
CA PHE A 95 1.07 -8.69 3.53
C PHE A 95 0.63 -8.91 4.99
N GLN A 96 1.53 -9.31 5.89
CA GLN A 96 1.23 -9.48 7.32
C GLN A 96 0.75 -8.19 7.98
N ASN A 97 1.23 -7.04 7.50
CA ASN A 97 0.82 -5.73 8.00
C ASN A 97 -0.57 -5.30 7.50
N CYS A 98 -1.19 -6.03 6.57
CA CYS A 98 -2.41 -5.56 5.91
C CYS A 98 -3.57 -5.37 6.89
N VAL A 99 -4.12 -4.16 6.96
CA VAL A 99 -5.28 -3.84 7.82
C VAL A 99 -6.63 -3.95 7.12
N HIS A 100 -6.68 -4.61 5.96
CA HIS A 100 -7.90 -4.92 5.20
C HIS A 100 -8.74 -3.70 4.76
N CYS A 101 -8.15 -2.50 4.72
CA CYS A 101 -8.83 -1.26 4.33
C CYS A 101 -9.31 -1.21 2.86
N LYS A 102 -8.82 -2.11 2.00
CA LYS A 102 -9.10 -2.20 0.54
C LYS A 102 -8.63 -1.02 -0.32
N THR A 103 -7.97 -0.02 0.26
CA THR A 103 -7.46 1.15 -0.49
C THR A 103 -6.62 0.77 -1.70
N CYS A 104 -5.77 -0.25 -1.59
CA CYS A 104 -4.89 -0.69 -2.66
C CYS A 104 -5.62 -1.24 -3.89
N ASP A 105 -6.73 -1.96 -3.68
CA ASP A 105 -7.58 -2.51 -4.75
C ASP A 105 -8.32 -1.38 -5.49
N ILE A 106 -8.71 -0.35 -4.74
CA ILE A 106 -9.47 0.80 -5.26
C ILE A 106 -8.58 1.83 -5.96
N LYS A 107 -7.40 2.13 -5.39
CA LYS A 107 -6.64 3.34 -5.71
C LYS A 107 -5.42 3.10 -6.60
N ASP A 108 -5.02 1.86 -6.82
CA ASP A 108 -3.95 1.53 -7.77
C ASP A 108 -4.32 2.07 -9.17
N PRO A 109 -3.54 3.02 -9.73
CA PRO A 109 -3.83 3.62 -11.04
C PRO A 109 -3.84 2.59 -12.17
N SER A 110 -3.15 1.45 -12.01
CA SER A 110 -3.12 0.36 -12.99
C SER A 110 -4.17 -0.72 -12.72
N GLN A 111 -4.94 -0.63 -11.62
CA GLN A 111 -5.92 -1.65 -11.20
C GLN A 111 -5.32 -3.07 -11.22
N ASN A 112 -4.06 -3.18 -10.79
CA ASN A 112 -3.24 -4.38 -10.84
C ASN A 112 -3.28 -5.18 -9.53
N ILE A 113 -3.44 -4.50 -8.39
CA ILE A 113 -3.59 -5.15 -7.08
C ILE A 113 -5.02 -5.66 -6.93
N VAL A 114 -5.17 -6.94 -6.58
CA VAL A 114 -6.45 -7.58 -6.21
C VAL A 114 -6.37 -7.98 -4.74
N TRP A 115 -7.28 -7.48 -3.93
CA TRP A 115 -7.43 -7.93 -2.55
C TRP A 115 -8.36 -9.14 -2.51
N THR A 116 -7.90 -10.23 -1.91
CA THR A 116 -8.73 -11.39 -1.58
C THR A 116 -8.79 -11.56 -0.07
N THR A 117 -9.80 -12.30 0.41
CA THR A 117 -9.88 -12.58 1.85
C THR A 117 -8.76 -13.54 2.26
N PRO A 118 -7.95 -13.23 3.29
CA PRO A 118 -6.95 -14.15 3.83
C PRO A 118 -7.59 -15.34 4.56
N MET A 119 -6.75 -16.24 5.09
CA MET A 119 -7.24 -17.26 6.01
C MET A 119 -7.92 -16.61 7.23
N GLY A 120 -8.96 -17.27 7.74
CA GLY A 120 -9.72 -16.78 8.89
C GLY A 120 -8.85 -16.59 10.13
N GLY A 121 -9.12 -15.53 10.90
CA GLY A 121 -8.38 -15.19 12.12
C GLY A 121 -7.18 -14.27 11.90
N GLY A 122 -6.77 -14.01 10.65
CA GLY A 122 -5.79 -12.97 10.32
C GLY A 122 -6.42 -11.59 10.09
N GLY A 123 -5.60 -10.55 10.20
CA GLY A 123 -6.02 -9.16 10.05
C GLY A 123 -5.98 -8.37 11.35
N PRO A 124 -6.54 -7.16 11.36
CA PRO A 124 -6.58 -6.32 12.54
C PRO A 124 -7.34 -6.94 13.70
N ASN A 125 -6.89 -6.65 14.92
CA ASN A 125 -7.61 -6.95 16.14
C ASN A 125 -7.96 -5.63 16.84
N TYR A 126 -9.18 -5.19 16.57
CA TYR A 126 -9.74 -3.93 17.03
C TYR A 126 -10.74 -4.20 18.17
N PRO A 127 -10.31 -4.25 19.43
CA PRO A 127 -11.20 -4.63 20.53
C PRO A 127 -12.31 -3.59 20.77
N ASN A 128 -12.04 -2.32 20.49
CA ASN A 128 -12.96 -1.20 20.73
C ASN A 128 -12.70 -0.04 19.75
N MET A 129 -12.22 -0.35 18.54
CA MET A 129 -11.97 0.66 17.51
C MET A 129 -13.24 0.99 16.75
#